data_AF-A0A7C1IKC8-F1
#
_entry.id   AF-A0A7C1IKC8-F1
#
_cell.length_a   1.000
_cell.length_b   1.000
_cell.length_c   1.000
_cell.angle_alpha   90.00
_cell.angle_beta   90.00
_cell.angle_gamma   90.00
#
_symmetry.space_group_name_H-M   'P 1'
#
loop_
_entity.id
_entity.type
_entity.pdbx_description
1 polymer ?
#
loop_
_entity_poly.entity_id
_entity_poly.type
_entity_poly.pdbx_seq_one_letter_code
_entity_poly.pdbx_strand_id
1 'polypeptide(L)'
;MPQQDRKEKILQDVKSGVQRTIVESPLTKQGSDAKKKSTFSPKQKRAYHRIMTGLYVAERQGCRVMFLTLTSSPRSPSFSRQNDSFRKLKQSIQRLTPLKLLRDGYIRPADLRRHYPDLALNEPLMFEYFKVHTNEGHGVFHVLYKGYFIPRRWLKAKWEELHNAWNVNIQRCWKSKKRVAGYIAGQYLAGQDSSFTRYSKSKGWYPSGCIQKWQWLKRWQDVFNRPILEMWHDYLDGFFRNGVDTRQIAIDDYG
;
A
#
# COMPACT_ATOMS: atom_id res chain seq x y z
N MET A 1 24.80 42.77 10.88
CA MET A 1 23.71 42.80 9.87
C MET A 1 22.41 42.39 10.53
N PRO A 2 21.31 43.15 10.39
CA PRO A 2 20.01 42.83 10.95
C PRO A 2 19.42 41.55 10.32
N GLN A 3 18.63 40.79 11.10
CA GLN A 3 18.06 39.49 10.66
C GLN A 3 17.09 39.56 9.47
N GLN A 4 16.66 40.74 9.05
CA GLN A 4 15.78 40.94 7.88
C GLN A 4 16.54 40.82 6.55
N ASP A 5 17.77 41.34 6.45
CA ASP A 5 18.59 41.29 5.22
C ASP A 5 19.03 39.86 4.84
N ARG A 6 19.04 38.94 5.81
CA ARG A 6 19.43 37.54 5.59
C ARG A 6 18.31 36.72 4.93
N LYS A 7 17.04 37.11 5.10
CA LYS A 7 15.87 36.44 4.51
C LYS A 7 15.64 36.88 3.06
N GLU A 8 15.93 38.13 2.72
CA GLU A 8 15.79 38.64 1.35
C GLU A 8 16.86 38.09 0.40
N LYS A 9 18.09 37.90 0.89
CA LYS A 9 19.17 37.28 0.10
C LYS A 9 18.89 35.82 -0.26
N ILE A 10 18.35 35.03 0.68
CA ILE A 10 17.96 33.63 0.44
C ILE A 10 16.76 33.55 -0.53
N LEU A 11 15.85 34.54 -0.51
CA LEU A 11 14.71 34.57 -1.42
C LEU A 11 15.08 35.04 -2.84
N GLN A 12 16.13 35.86 -2.99
CA GLN A 12 16.69 36.22 -4.30
C GLN A 12 17.51 35.09 -4.93
N ASP A 13 18.28 34.34 -4.14
CA ASP A 13 19.09 33.20 -4.63
C ASP A 13 18.21 32.01 -5.06
N VAL A 14 17.01 31.84 -4.48
CA VAL A 14 16.02 30.83 -4.92
C VAL A 14 15.27 31.25 -6.20
N LYS A 15 15.12 32.56 -6.44
CA LYS A 15 14.45 33.08 -7.66
C LYS A 15 15.38 33.12 -8.88
N SER A 16 16.69 33.28 -8.69
CA SER A 16 17.67 33.29 -9.78
C SER A 16 18.09 31.89 -10.26
N GLY A 17 17.83 30.84 -9.48
CA GLY A 17 18.14 29.44 -9.82
C GLY A 17 17.09 28.71 -10.68
N VAL A 18 15.97 29.34 -11.04
CA VAL A 18 14.83 28.72 -11.76
C VAL A 18 14.73 29.17 -13.23
N GLN A 19 15.65 29.99 -13.73
CA GLN A 19 15.68 30.43 -15.14
C GLN A 19 17.00 30.05 -15.83
N ARG A 20 17.02 28.85 -16.42
CA ARG A 20 17.88 28.32 -17.50
C ARG A 20 17.56 26.82 -17.51
N THR A 21 16.83 26.23 -18.46
CA THR A 21 16.95 26.34 -19.92
C THR A 21 15.64 25.82 -20.54
N ILE A 22 14.80 26.71 -21.07
CA ILE A 22 13.79 26.35 -22.07
C ILE A 22 14.40 26.81 -23.40
N VAL A 23 14.95 25.86 -24.16
CA VAL A 23 15.19 26.09 -25.59
C VAL A 23 13.87 25.81 -26.28
N GLU A 24 13.19 26.88 -26.68
CA GLU A 24 12.11 26.83 -27.65
C GLU A 24 12.68 26.30 -28.98
N SER A 25 11.99 25.33 -29.58
CA SER A 25 12.27 24.87 -30.94
C SER A 25 10.99 25.06 -31.78
N PRO A 26 11.08 25.49 -33.05
CA PRO A 26 9.99 26.16 -33.74
C PRO A 26 8.93 25.19 -34.25
N LEU A 27 7.69 25.68 -34.27
CA LEU A 27 6.50 25.06 -34.84
C LEU A 27 6.75 24.45 -36.24
N THR A 28 6.52 23.14 -36.35
CA THR A 28 6.01 22.53 -37.58
C THR A 28 4.88 21.57 -37.22
N LYS A 29 3.68 21.88 -37.71
CA LYS A 29 2.50 21.00 -37.66
C LYS A 29 2.77 19.80 -38.57
N GLN A 30 2.70 18.59 -38.04
CA GLN A 30 2.27 17.38 -38.77
C GLN A 30 2.19 16.15 -37.83
N GLY A 31 1.02 15.49 -37.83
CA GLY A 31 0.93 14.02 -37.84
C GLY A 31 1.13 13.22 -36.56
N SER A 32 0.07 12.50 -36.19
CA SER A 32 0.01 11.27 -35.38
C SER A 32 -0.11 11.40 -33.85
N ASP A 33 -1.33 11.21 -33.36
CA ASP A 33 -1.65 10.78 -32.00
C ASP A 33 -1.10 9.37 -31.74
N ALA A 34 0.21 9.26 -31.56
CA ALA A 34 0.83 8.08 -30.97
C ALA A 34 0.47 8.05 -29.48
N LYS A 35 -0.53 7.24 -29.10
CA LYS A 35 -0.84 6.90 -27.69
C LYS A 35 0.47 6.63 -26.94
N LYS A 36 0.91 7.56 -26.07
CA LYS A 36 2.09 7.38 -25.21
C LYS A 36 1.96 6.04 -24.47
N LYS A 37 2.75 5.05 -24.86
CA LYS A 37 2.77 3.73 -24.21
C LYS A 37 3.13 3.95 -22.74
N SER A 38 2.23 3.55 -21.85
CA SER A 38 2.45 3.54 -20.40
C SER A 38 3.80 2.90 -20.05
N THR A 39 4.67 3.65 -19.37
CA THR A 39 6.02 3.27 -18.91
C THR A 39 6.04 2.13 -17.88
N PHE A 40 4.88 1.63 -17.46
CA PHE A 40 4.78 0.54 -16.51
C PHE A 40 4.95 -0.84 -17.17
N SER A 41 5.83 -1.65 -16.59
CA SER A 41 5.94 -3.07 -16.89
C SER A 41 4.62 -3.81 -16.59
N PRO A 42 4.39 -4.98 -17.24
CA PRO A 42 3.23 -5.82 -16.93
C PRO A 42 3.12 -6.19 -15.44
N LYS A 43 4.25 -6.37 -14.75
CA LYS A 43 4.29 -6.70 -13.31
C LYS A 43 3.79 -5.53 -12.46
N GLN A 44 4.20 -4.30 -12.80
CA GLN A 44 3.74 -3.08 -12.12
C GLN A 44 2.26 -2.82 -12.40
N LYS A 45 1.78 -3.00 -13.64
CA LYS A 45 0.35 -2.91 -13.98
C LYS A 45 -0.49 -3.91 -13.16
N ARG A 46 -0.02 -5.15 -13.00
CA ARG A 46 -0.67 -6.15 -12.14
C ARG A 46 -0.66 -5.75 -10.67
N ALA A 47 0.46 -5.26 -10.15
CA ALA A 47 0.55 -4.78 -8.76
C ALA A 47 -0.43 -3.63 -8.53
N TYR A 48 -0.48 -2.66 -9.44
CA TYR A 48 -1.41 -1.54 -9.38
C TYR A 48 -2.87 -1.99 -9.33
N HIS A 49 -3.27 -2.88 -10.25
CA HIS A 49 -4.62 -3.44 -10.27
C HIS A 49 -4.99 -4.14 -8.95
N ARG A 50 -4.05 -4.91 -8.38
CA ARG A 50 -4.26 -5.62 -7.11
C ARG A 50 -4.34 -4.67 -5.90
N ILE A 51 -3.58 -3.58 -5.91
CA ILE A 51 -3.69 -2.52 -4.90
C ILE A 51 -5.07 -1.87 -5.00
N MET A 52 -5.47 -1.44 -6.19
CA MET A 52 -6.77 -0.80 -6.43
C MET A 52 -7.93 -1.71 -6.01
N THR A 53 -7.85 -3.00 -6.32
CA THR A 53 -8.84 -4.00 -5.91
C THR A 53 -8.94 -4.09 -4.39
N GLY A 54 -7.82 -4.24 -3.68
CA GLY A 54 -7.85 -4.35 -2.22
C GLY A 54 -8.28 -3.07 -1.51
N LEU A 55 -7.93 -1.90 -2.06
CA LEU A 55 -8.45 -0.62 -1.58
C LEU A 55 -9.95 -0.50 -1.82
N TYR A 56 -10.45 -1.00 -2.95
CA TYR A 56 -11.88 -1.06 -3.23
C TYR A 56 -12.60 -1.90 -2.19
N VAL A 57 -12.12 -3.13 -1.96
CA VAL A 57 -12.64 -4.06 -0.96
C VAL A 57 -12.60 -3.46 0.45
N ALA A 58 -11.49 -2.80 0.84
CA ALA A 58 -11.37 -2.18 2.14
C ALA A 58 -12.44 -1.11 2.39
N GLU A 59 -12.74 -0.27 1.40
CA GLU A 59 -13.81 0.74 1.52
C GLU A 59 -15.19 0.08 1.66
N ARG A 60 -15.49 -0.94 0.86
CA ARG A 60 -16.78 -1.65 0.93
C ARG A 60 -16.99 -2.36 2.26
N GLN A 61 -15.91 -2.80 2.90
CA GLN A 61 -15.91 -3.39 4.24
C GLN A 61 -15.84 -2.35 5.37
N GLY A 62 -15.83 -1.04 5.08
CA GLY A 62 -15.66 0.00 6.10
C GLY A 62 -14.31 -0.06 6.84
N CYS A 63 -13.32 -0.75 6.28
CA CYS A 63 -12.04 -0.98 6.92
C CYS A 63 -11.13 0.25 6.84
N ARG A 64 -10.38 0.49 7.91
CA ARG A 64 -9.30 1.49 7.90
C ARG A 64 -8.14 0.96 7.05
N VAL A 65 -7.58 1.82 6.21
CA VAL A 65 -6.35 1.55 5.46
C VAL A 65 -5.20 2.34 6.05
N MET A 66 -4.08 1.66 6.25
CA MET A 66 -2.85 2.19 6.83
C MET A 66 -1.70 1.92 5.88
N PHE A 67 -0.74 2.84 5.85
CA PHE A 67 0.54 2.70 5.17
C PHE A 67 1.64 2.55 6.21
N LEU A 68 2.35 1.43 6.12
CA LEU A 68 3.44 1.03 7.01
C LEU A 68 4.72 0.93 6.20
N THR A 69 5.74 1.69 6.60
CA THR A 69 7.10 1.60 6.07
C THR A 69 8.00 0.93 7.11
N LEU A 70 8.63 -0.17 6.71
CA LEU A 70 9.63 -0.88 7.52
C LEU A 70 10.95 -0.81 6.78
N THR A 71 11.95 -0.14 7.37
CA THR A 71 13.27 -0.05 6.75
C THR A 71 14.19 -1.16 7.28
N SER A 72 15.22 -1.44 6.51
CA SER A 72 16.35 -2.26 6.93
C SER A 72 17.54 -1.37 7.35
N SER A 73 18.51 -1.94 8.04
CA SER A 73 19.76 -1.31 8.47
C SER A 73 20.97 -2.17 8.04
N PRO A 74 22.23 -1.70 8.19
CA PRO A 74 23.41 -2.53 7.97
C PRO A 74 23.44 -3.80 8.83
N ARG A 75 22.76 -3.80 9.98
CA ARG A 75 22.66 -4.95 10.90
C ARG A 75 21.47 -5.86 10.61
N SER A 76 20.63 -5.47 9.65
CA SER A 76 19.50 -6.29 9.24
C SER A 76 19.95 -7.55 8.53
N PRO A 77 19.12 -8.61 8.53
CA PRO A 77 19.38 -9.79 7.71
C PRO A 77 19.63 -9.42 6.25
N SER A 78 20.42 -10.24 5.57
CA SER A 78 20.64 -10.11 4.12
C SER A 78 19.31 -10.02 3.37
N PHE A 79 19.32 -9.31 2.24
CA PHE A 79 18.11 -9.03 1.45
C PHE A 79 17.24 -10.28 1.17
N SER A 80 17.87 -11.43 0.94
CA SER A 80 17.19 -12.72 0.72
C SER A 80 16.39 -13.19 1.94
N ARG A 81 16.85 -12.87 3.16
CA ARG A 81 16.26 -13.29 4.44
C ARG A 81 15.32 -12.24 5.07
N GLN A 82 15.28 -11.02 4.56
CA GLN A 82 14.41 -9.96 5.11
C GLN A 82 12.91 -10.32 5.11
N ASN A 83 12.48 -11.18 4.17
CA ASN A 83 11.11 -11.68 4.15
C ASN A 83 10.78 -12.59 5.35
N ASP A 84 11.78 -13.22 5.98
CA ASP A 84 11.58 -14.02 7.18
C ASP A 84 11.18 -13.15 8.36
N SER A 85 11.87 -12.01 8.55
CA SER A 85 11.50 -11.02 9.57
C SER A 85 10.08 -10.51 9.33
N PHE A 86 9.71 -10.21 8.08
CA PHE A 86 8.34 -9.79 7.76
C PHE A 86 7.32 -10.90 8.06
N ARG A 87 7.62 -12.17 7.77
CA ARG A 87 6.74 -13.30 8.07
C ARG A 87 6.52 -13.43 9.58
N LYS A 88 7.58 -13.33 10.37
CA LYS A 88 7.51 -13.35 11.84
C LYS A 88 6.74 -12.15 12.39
N LEU A 89 6.93 -10.97 11.82
CA LEU A 89 6.16 -9.77 12.19
C LEU A 89 4.67 -9.98 11.91
N LYS A 90 4.31 -10.44 10.70
CA LYS A 90 2.92 -10.79 10.34
C LYS A 90 2.32 -11.75 11.36
N GLN A 91 3.01 -12.85 11.67
CA GLN A 91 2.54 -13.84 12.65
C GLN A 91 2.37 -13.23 14.06
N SER A 92 3.22 -12.28 14.43
CA SER A 92 3.13 -11.59 15.72
C SER A 92 1.92 -10.66 15.77
N ILE A 93 1.65 -9.94 14.67
CA ILE A 93 0.46 -9.08 14.52
C ILE A 93 -0.82 -9.93 14.54
N GLN A 94 -0.82 -11.08 13.86
CA GLN A 94 -1.99 -11.98 13.83
C GLN A 94 -2.35 -12.60 15.18
N ARG A 95 -1.46 -12.52 16.17
CA ARG A 95 -1.70 -12.97 17.56
C ARG A 95 -1.88 -11.80 18.53
N LEU A 96 -1.83 -10.57 18.02
CA LEU A 96 -1.97 -9.37 18.82
C LEU A 96 -3.45 -9.13 19.08
N THR A 97 -3.78 -8.80 20.32
CA THR A 97 -5.15 -8.47 20.76
C THR A 97 -5.13 -7.13 21.50
N PRO A 98 -6.27 -6.41 21.59
CA PRO A 98 -6.35 -5.20 22.41
C PRO A 98 -5.91 -5.43 23.87
N LEU A 99 -6.29 -6.56 24.47
CA LEU A 99 -5.91 -6.94 25.82
C LEU A 99 -4.40 -7.08 25.96
N LYS A 100 -3.74 -7.73 24.99
CA LYS A 100 -2.28 -7.88 24.99
C LYS A 100 -1.59 -6.52 24.89
N LEU A 101 -2.08 -5.64 24.00
CA LEU A 101 -1.54 -4.29 23.86
C LEU A 101 -1.72 -3.45 25.12
N LEU A 102 -2.85 -3.61 25.82
CA LEU A 102 -3.13 -2.93 27.08
C LEU A 102 -2.18 -3.42 28.18
N ARG A 103 -2.14 -4.73 28.39
CA ARG A 103 -1.32 -5.37 29.42
C ARG A 103 0.17 -5.10 29.23
N ASP A 104 0.64 -5.15 27.98
CA ASP A 104 2.04 -4.93 27.64
C ASP A 104 2.36 -3.41 27.54
N GLY A 105 1.43 -2.51 27.89
CA GLY A 105 1.66 -1.06 28.05
C GLY A 105 1.77 -0.26 26.75
N TYR A 106 1.31 -0.82 25.62
CA TYR A 106 1.38 -0.18 24.29
C TYR A 106 0.15 0.65 23.95
N ILE A 107 -0.95 0.50 24.69
CA ILE A 107 -2.14 1.35 24.60
C ILE A 107 -2.67 1.66 26.00
N ARG A 108 -3.22 2.86 26.19
CA ARG A 108 -3.86 3.24 27.45
C ARG A 108 -5.33 2.80 27.48
N PRO A 109 -5.91 2.49 28.65
CA PRO A 109 -7.34 2.16 28.76
C PRO A 109 -8.26 3.15 28.05
N ALA A 110 -8.01 4.46 28.22
CA ALA A 110 -8.80 5.53 27.62
C ALA A 110 -8.78 5.54 26.08
N ASP A 111 -7.76 4.96 25.45
CA ASP A 111 -7.61 4.94 24.00
C ASP A 111 -8.23 3.67 23.36
N LEU A 112 -8.65 2.68 24.16
CA LEU A 112 -9.19 1.41 23.64
C LEU A 112 -10.41 1.62 22.75
N ARG A 113 -11.43 2.33 23.24
CA ARG A 113 -12.68 2.55 22.49
C ARG A 113 -12.46 3.35 21.21
N ARG A 114 -11.44 4.22 21.17
CA ARG A 114 -11.07 4.99 19.97
C ARG A 114 -10.47 4.11 18.87
N HIS A 115 -9.62 3.17 19.26
CA HIS A 115 -8.85 2.34 18.31
C HIS A 115 -9.54 1.03 17.97
N TYR A 116 -10.33 0.48 18.91
CA TYR A 116 -10.99 -0.82 18.84
C TYR A 116 -12.45 -0.71 19.33
N PRO A 117 -13.29 0.12 18.67
CA PRO A 117 -14.67 0.36 19.12
C PRO A 117 -15.54 -0.90 19.11
N ASP A 118 -15.31 -1.78 18.13
CA ASP A 118 -16.18 -2.92 17.80
C ASP A 118 -15.42 -4.26 17.87
N LEU A 119 -14.31 -4.32 18.62
CA LEU A 119 -13.47 -5.51 18.72
C LEU A 119 -13.36 -5.96 20.18
N ALA A 120 -13.72 -7.21 20.45
CA ALA A 120 -13.54 -7.78 21.78
C ALA A 120 -12.06 -7.79 22.19
N LEU A 121 -11.78 -7.61 23.49
CA LEU A 121 -10.40 -7.39 23.94
C LEU A 121 -9.46 -8.58 23.70
N ASN A 122 -10.00 -9.80 23.63
CA ASN A 122 -9.29 -11.03 23.34
C ASN A 122 -9.28 -11.40 21.85
N GLU A 123 -10.01 -10.67 21.01
CA GLU A 123 -10.04 -10.95 19.57
C GLU A 123 -8.75 -10.47 18.88
N PRO A 124 -8.19 -11.25 17.94
CA PRO A 124 -7.02 -10.85 17.19
C PRO A 124 -7.26 -9.63 16.29
N LEU A 125 -6.25 -8.76 16.17
CA LEU A 125 -6.28 -7.66 15.23
C LEU A 125 -6.28 -8.19 13.79
N MET A 126 -7.29 -7.79 13.00
CA MET A 126 -7.26 -7.95 11.55
C MET A 126 -6.05 -7.22 10.94
N PHE A 127 -5.30 -7.93 10.09
CA PHE A 127 -4.15 -7.41 9.36
C PHE A 127 -4.05 -8.07 7.97
N GLU A 128 -4.78 -7.52 7.01
CA GLU A 128 -4.71 -7.93 5.60
C GLU A 128 -3.88 -6.91 4.82
N TYR A 129 -2.89 -7.35 4.06
CA TYR A 129 -1.86 -6.47 3.50
C TYR A 129 -1.57 -6.68 2.02
N PHE A 130 -1.03 -5.63 1.41
CA PHE A 130 -0.26 -5.66 0.17
C PHE A 130 1.09 -5.00 0.43
N LYS A 131 2.17 -5.75 0.20
CA LYS A 131 3.54 -5.32 0.48
C LYS A 131 4.34 -5.24 -0.81
N VAL A 132 5.08 -4.16 -0.96
CA VAL A 132 6.14 -3.98 -1.96
C VAL A 132 7.49 -3.97 -1.26
N HIS A 133 8.48 -4.63 -1.84
CA HIS A 133 9.88 -4.58 -1.41
C HIS A 133 10.68 -3.78 -2.43
N THR A 134 11.41 -2.78 -1.98
CA THR A 134 12.29 -1.95 -2.80
C THR A 134 13.74 -2.14 -2.37
N ASN A 135 14.68 -1.86 -3.28
CA ASN A 135 16.12 -1.87 -3.01
C ASN A 135 16.63 -0.53 -2.45
N GLU A 136 15.76 0.33 -1.92
CA GLU A 136 16.16 1.61 -1.33
C GLU A 136 17.03 1.36 -0.09
N GLY A 137 18.22 1.95 -0.04
CA GLY A 137 19.18 1.75 1.05
C GLY A 137 19.52 0.27 1.26
N HIS A 138 19.23 -0.27 2.46
CA HIS A 138 19.41 -1.68 2.79
C HIS A 138 18.17 -2.55 2.49
N GLY A 139 17.16 -1.99 1.83
CA GLY A 139 15.87 -2.61 1.56
C GLY A 139 14.76 -1.99 2.40
N VAL A 140 13.61 -1.72 1.77
CA VAL A 140 12.43 -1.14 2.44
C VAL A 140 11.17 -1.90 2.07
N PHE A 141 10.37 -2.25 3.08
CA PHE A 141 9.01 -2.75 2.86
C PHE A 141 8.00 -1.61 2.95
N HIS A 142 7.28 -1.39 1.86
CA HIS A 142 6.10 -0.52 1.82
C HIS A 142 4.86 -1.40 1.89
N VAL A 143 4.11 -1.29 2.98
CA VAL A 143 2.99 -2.16 3.29
C VAL A 143 1.73 -1.31 3.37
N LEU A 144 0.81 -1.50 2.44
CA LEU A 144 -0.58 -1.16 2.68
C LEU A 144 -1.20 -2.28 3.50
N TYR A 145 -1.96 -1.93 4.52
CA TYR A 145 -2.80 -2.91 5.18
C TYR A 145 -4.18 -2.33 5.50
N LYS A 146 -5.20 -3.18 5.42
CA LYS A 146 -6.53 -2.93 5.96
C LYS A 146 -6.67 -3.72 7.25
N GLY A 147 -7.16 -3.06 8.29
CA GLY A 147 -7.09 -3.65 9.62
C GLY A 147 -7.26 -2.65 10.75
N TYR A 148 -7.04 -3.15 11.96
CA TYR A 148 -7.06 -2.32 13.15
C TYR A 148 -5.76 -1.51 13.32
N PHE A 149 -5.84 -0.49 14.16
CA PHE A 149 -4.67 0.30 14.52
C PHE A 149 -3.63 -0.59 15.21
N ILE A 150 -2.35 -0.40 14.88
CA ILE A 150 -1.24 -1.06 15.57
C ILE A 150 -0.33 0.04 16.13
N PRO A 151 -0.05 0.07 17.45
CA PRO A 151 0.80 1.10 18.03
C PRO A 151 2.20 1.12 17.40
N ARG A 152 2.66 2.30 16.98
CA ARG A 152 4.01 2.49 16.41
C ARG A 152 5.11 2.00 17.36
N ARG A 153 4.96 2.23 18.67
CA ARG A 153 5.91 1.77 19.70
C ARG A 153 6.06 0.25 19.69
N TRP A 154 4.95 -0.47 19.57
CA TRP A 154 4.95 -1.94 19.46
C TRP A 154 5.63 -2.39 18.17
N LEU A 155 5.27 -1.78 17.04
CA LEU A 155 5.88 -2.12 15.74
C LEU A 155 7.38 -1.88 15.73
N LYS A 156 7.84 -0.75 16.27
CA LYS A 156 9.26 -0.42 16.38
C LYS A 156 10.00 -1.48 17.19
N ALA A 157 9.54 -1.76 18.41
CA ALA A 157 10.18 -2.74 19.29
C ALA A 157 10.21 -4.13 18.65
N LYS A 158 9.10 -4.58 18.06
CA LYS A 158 9.01 -5.89 17.41
C LYS A 158 9.85 -5.97 16.13
N TRP A 159 9.95 -4.90 15.36
CA TRP A 159 10.79 -4.88 14.16
C TRP A 159 12.27 -4.87 14.51
N GLU A 160 12.66 -4.12 15.54
CA GLU A 160 14.02 -4.12 16.06
C GLU A 160 14.44 -5.52 16.53
N GLU A 161 13.59 -6.21 17.29
CA GLU A 161 13.79 -7.61 17.71
C GLU A 161 13.93 -8.58 16.51
N LEU A 162 13.10 -8.45 15.49
CA LEU A 162 13.03 -9.41 14.38
C LEU A 162 14.01 -9.11 13.23
N HIS A 163 14.50 -7.88 13.14
CA HIS A 163 15.13 -7.35 11.94
C HIS A 163 16.33 -6.43 12.21
N ASN A 164 16.67 -6.16 13.47
CA ASN A 164 17.75 -5.24 13.86
C ASN A 164 17.65 -3.85 13.20
N ALA A 165 16.41 -3.37 13.02
CA ALA A 165 16.14 -2.04 12.49
C ALA A 165 15.01 -1.38 13.28
N TRP A 166 15.22 -0.12 13.62
CA TRP A 166 14.32 0.62 14.50
C TRP A 166 13.39 1.57 13.74
N ASN A 167 13.72 1.90 12.49
CA ASN A 167 12.98 2.91 11.74
C ASN A 167 11.72 2.29 11.12
N VAL A 168 10.59 2.64 11.76
CA VAL A 168 9.24 2.27 11.35
C VAL A 168 8.39 3.53 11.30
N ASN A 169 7.70 3.72 10.17
CA ASN A 169 6.69 4.74 9.99
C ASN A 169 5.33 4.09 9.74
N ILE A 170 4.28 4.58 10.39
CA ILE A 170 2.91 4.13 10.18
C ILE A 170 1.99 5.34 10.10
N GLN A 171 1.18 5.39 9.06
CA GLN A 171 0.28 6.51 8.79
C GLN A 171 -1.06 5.99 8.30
N ARG A 172 -2.14 6.63 8.75
CA ARG A 172 -3.46 6.35 8.19
C ARG A 172 -3.59 6.98 6.82
N CYS A 173 -4.12 6.21 5.87
CA CYS A 173 -4.43 6.69 4.55
C CYS A 173 -5.76 7.46 4.59
N TRP A 174 -5.70 8.76 4.85
CA TRP A 174 -6.88 9.65 4.88
C TRP A 174 -7.33 10.13 3.50
N LYS A 175 -6.58 9.80 2.44
CA LYS A 175 -6.78 10.30 1.08
C LYS A 175 -7.55 9.28 0.23
N SER A 176 -8.24 9.75 -0.82
CA SER A 176 -9.01 8.91 -1.74
C SER A 176 -8.18 7.74 -2.30
N LYS A 177 -8.84 6.60 -2.60
CA LYS A 177 -8.22 5.37 -3.14
C LYS A 177 -7.22 5.66 -4.25
N LYS A 178 -7.61 6.52 -5.20
CA LYS A 178 -6.79 6.92 -6.36
C LYS A 178 -5.51 7.64 -5.96
N ARG A 179 -5.51 8.42 -4.87
CA ARG A 179 -4.34 9.16 -4.38
C ARG A 179 -3.39 8.27 -3.59
N VAL A 180 -3.91 7.31 -2.82
CA VAL A 180 -3.10 6.30 -2.11
C VAL A 180 -2.47 5.33 -3.10
N ALA A 181 -3.26 4.83 -4.04
CA ALA A 181 -2.78 3.96 -5.11
C ALA A 181 -1.86 4.72 -6.06
N GLY A 182 -2.18 5.96 -6.42
CA GLY A 182 -1.32 6.82 -7.24
C GLY A 182 0.00 7.15 -6.55
N TYR A 183 0.00 7.36 -5.23
CA TYR A 183 1.22 7.51 -4.44
C TYR A 183 2.07 6.25 -4.51
N ILE A 184 1.52 5.07 -4.24
CA ILE A 184 2.30 3.82 -4.28
C ILE A 184 2.70 3.45 -5.71
N ALA A 185 1.82 3.68 -6.68
CA ALA A 185 2.10 3.43 -8.08
C ALA A 185 3.19 4.35 -8.60
N GLY A 186 3.08 5.66 -8.33
CA GLY A 186 4.05 6.66 -8.76
C GLY A 186 5.39 6.52 -8.05
N GLN A 187 5.39 6.33 -6.73
CA GLN A 187 6.61 6.31 -5.92
C GLN A 187 7.33 4.95 -5.96
N TYR A 188 6.60 3.84 -5.88
CA TYR A 188 7.19 2.52 -5.67
C TYR A 188 6.94 1.52 -6.80
N LEU A 189 6.05 1.86 -7.75
CA LEU A 189 5.84 1.06 -8.96
C LEU A 189 6.32 1.77 -10.24
N ALA A 190 6.60 3.07 -10.25
CA ALA A 190 6.94 3.83 -11.46
C ALA A 190 8.33 4.50 -11.41
N GLY A 191 8.93 4.61 -10.22
CA GLY A 191 10.19 5.33 -10.02
C GLY A 191 11.36 4.69 -10.78
N GLN A 192 12.21 5.55 -11.38
CA GLN A 192 13.44 5.17 -12.07
C GLN A 192 14.57 4.75 -11.10
N ASP A 193 14.54 5.18 -9.82
CA ASP A 193 15.69 5.02 -8.91
C ASP A 193 15.53 3.99 -7.78
N SER A 194 14.31 3.54 -7.45
CA SER A 194 14.06 2.48 -6.44
C SER A 194 13.42 1.26 -7.10
N SER A 195 14.27 0.41 -7.66
CA SER A 195 13.85 -0.76 -8.43
C SER A 195 12.84 -1.63 -7.67
N PHE A 196 11.59 -1.58 -8.10
CA PHE A 196 10.53 -2.47 -7.66
C PHE A 196 10.98 -3.93 -7.82
N THR A 197 11.27 -4.62 -6.71
CA THR A 197 11.79 -5.99 -6.81
C THR A 197 10.67 -7.01 -6.81
N ARG A 198 9.77 -6.96 -5.82
CA ARG A 198 8.70 -7.94 -5.63
C ARG A 198 7.58 -7.34 -4.80
N TYR A 199 6.40 -7.93 -4.96
CA TYR A 199 5.29 -7.68 -4.06
C TYR A 199 4.70 -8.99 -3.56
N SER A 200 4.04 -8.94 -2.41
CA SER A 200 3.24 -10.02 -1.86
C SER A 200 1.99 -9.47 -1.21
N LYS A 201 0.98 -10.31 -1.00
CA LYS A 201 -0.29 -9.92 -0.39
C LYS A 201 -0.81 -11.01 0.55
N SER A 202 -1.68 -10.67 1.49
CA SER A 202 -2.38 -11.63 2.33
C SER A 202 -3.59 -12.25 1.62
N LYS A 203 -4.10 -13.40 2.10
CA LYS A 203 -5.23 -14.10 1.44
C LYS A 203 -6.45 -13.17 1.32
N GLY A 204 -6.84 -12.50 2.39
CA GLY A 204 -8.00 -11.62 2.49
C GLY A 204 -7.81 -10.19 1.97
N TRP A 205 -6.71 -9.88 1.27
CA TRP A 205 -6.55 -8.56 0.62
C TRP A 205 -7.69 -8.27 -0.38
N TYR A 206 -8.10 -9.29 -1.14
CA TYR A 206 -9.30 -9.32 -1.99
C TYR A 206 -9.81 -10.77 -2.08
N PRO A 207 -11.08 -11.01 -2.49
CA PRO A 207 -11.67 -12.35 -2.55
C PRO A 207 -10.88 -13.36 -3.41
N SER A 208 -10.98 -14.64 -3.09
CA SER A 208 -10.46 -15.72 -3.95
C SER A 208 -11.14 -15.69 -5.33
N GLY A 209 -10.53 -16.29 -6.37
CA GLY A 209 -11.09 -16.30 -7.73
C GLY A 209 -11.01 -14.97 -8.50
N CYS A 210 -10.77 -13.84 -7.82
CA CYS A 210 -10.65 -12.50 -8.41
C CYS A 210 -9.72 -12.42 -9.63
N ILE A 211 -8.60 -13.14 -9.61
CA ILE A 211 -7.64 -13.14 -10.73
C ILE A 211 -8.27 -13.78 -11.98
N GLN A 212 -8.90 -14.95 -11.82
CA GLN A 212 -9.53 -15.68 -12.92
C GLN A 212 -10.69 -14.85 -13.49
N LYS A 213 -11.54 -14.28 -12.62
CA LYS A 213 -12.64 -13.42 -13.08
C LYS A 213 -12.15 -12.18 -13.82
N TRP A 214 -11.08 -11.53 -13.37
CA TRP A 214 -10.49 -10.40 -14.10
C TRP A 214 -9.98 -10.80 -15.49
N GLN A 215 -9.36 -11.97 -15.63
CA GLN A 215 -8.95 -12.47 -16.96
C GLN A 215 -10.14 -12.77 -17.86
N TRP A 216 -11.20 -13.37 -17.29
CA TRP A 216 -12.45 -13.62 -18.00
C TRP A 216 -13.09 -12.31 -18.49
N LEU A 217 -13.20 -11.29 -17.62
CA LEU A 217 -13.74 -9.99 -18.00
C LEU A 217 -12.95 -9.34 -19.14
N LYS A 218 -11.61 -9.40 -19.10
CA LYS A 218 -10.77 -8.88 -20.20
C LYS A 218 -10.99 -9.62 -21.52
N ARG A 219 -11.28 -10.92 -21.48
CA ARG A 219 -11.52 -11.73 -22.68
C ARG A 219 -12.86 -11.39 -23.35
N TRP A 220 -13.85 -10.98 -22.55
CA TRP A 220 -15.23 -10.80 -23.00
C TRP A 220 -15.69 -9.33 -22.98
N GLN A 221 -14.79 -8.39 -22.68
CA GLN A 221 -15.13 -6.97 -22.52
C GLN A 221 -15.89 -6.42 -23.73
N ASP A 222 -15.44 -6.74 -24.94
CA ASP A 222 -16.03 -6.23 -26.18
C ASP A 222 -17.45 -6.76 -26.43
N VAL A 223 -17.76 -7.95 -25.90
CA VAL A 223 -19.10 -8.56 -26.02
C VAL A 223 -20.12 -7.84 -25.14
N PHE A 224 -19.71 -7.39 -23.96
CA PHE A 224 -20.62 -6.74 -23.02
C PHE A 224 -20.87 -5.27 -23.32
N ASN A 225 -20.08 -4.63 -24.19
CA ASN A 225 -20.14 -3.21 -24.49
C ASN A 225 -20.22 -2.32 -23.22
N ARG A 226 -19.52 -2.73 -22.16
CA ARG A 226 -19.48 -2.03 -20.86
C ARG A 226 -18.04 -1.74 -20.45
N PRO A 227 -17.79 -0.63 -19.72
CA PRO A 227 -16.47 -0.39 -19.15
C PRO A 227 -16.06 -1.54 -18.22
N ILE A 228 -14.92 -2.16 -18.49
CA ILE A 228 -14.45 -3.33 -17.72
C ILE A 228 -14.33 -3.07 -16.22
N LEU A 229 -14.02 -1.83 -15.83
CA LEU A 229 -13.93 -1.43 -14.42
C LEU A 229 -15.29 -1.43 -13.72
N GLU A 230 -16.37 -1.09 -14.42
CA GLU A 230 -17.72 -1.17 -13.86
C GLU A 230 -18.11 -2.62 -13.65
N MET A 231 -17.92 -3.47 -14.66
CA MET A 231 -18.18 -4.90 -14.55
C MET A 231 -17.36 -5.55 -13.42
N TRP A 232 -16.13 -5.08 -13.22
CA TRP A 232 -15.28 -5.53 -12.13
C TRP A 232 -15.81 -5.11 -10.76
N HIS A 233 -16.25 -3.86 -10.61
CA HIS A 233 -16.86 -3.40 -9.37
C HIS A 233 -18.19 -4.11 -9.09
N ASP A 234 -19.04 -4.34 -10.10
CA ASP A 234 -20.29 -5.11 -9.95
C ASP A 234 -20.02 -6.52 -9.43
N TYR A 235 -18.98 -7.18 -9.96
CA TYR A 235 -18.56 -8.50 -9.47
C TYR A 235 -18.09 -8.47 -8.01
N LEU A 236 -17.26 -7.48 -7.66
CA LEU A 236 -16.80 -7.31 -6.27
C LEU A 236 -17.97 -6.98 -5.34
N ASP A 237 -18.93 -6.19 -5.79
CA ASP A 237 -20.14 -5.86 -5.04
C ASP A 237 -21.05 -7.07 -4.85
N GLY A 238 -21.18 -7.92 -5.87
CA GLY A 238 -21.89 -9.20 -5.78
C GLY A 238 -21.34 -10.09 -4.67
N PHE A 239 -20.01 -10.15 -4.49
CA PHE A 239 -19.41 -10.90 -3.37
C PHE A 239 -19.88 -10.41 -2.00
N PHE A 240 -19.98 -9.09 -1.80
CA PHE A 240 -20.43 -8.53 -0.52
C PHE A 240 -21.92 -8.72 -0.28
N ARG A 241 -22.74 -8.65 -1.34
CA ARG A 241 -24.20 -8.87 -1.25
C ARG A 241 -24.55 -10.31 -0.88
N ASN A 242 -23.76 -11.27 -1.32
CA ASN A 242 -24.01 -12.70 -1.10
C ASN A 242 -23.48 -13.24 0.24
N GLY A 243 -22.99 -12.36 1.14
CA GLY A 243 -22.55 -12.77 2.48
C GLY A 243 -21.30 -13.66 2.52
N VAL A 244 -20.55 -13.78 1.42
CA VAL A 244 -19.38 -14.66 1.36
C VAL A 244 -18.22 -14.03 2.14
N ASP A 245 -17.87 -14.62 3.28
CA ASP A 245 -16.67 -14.22 4.02
C ASP A 245 -15.43 -14.49 3.17
N THR A 246 -14.68 -13.43 2.88
CA THR A 246 -13.38 -13.50 2.19
C THR A 246 -12.34 -14.41 2.86
N ARG A 247 -12.58 -14.85 4.11
CA ARG A 247 -11.78 -15.86 4.84
C ARG A 247 -12.18 -17.31 4.53
N GLN A 248 -13.44 -17.55 4.15
CA GLN A 248 -14.06 -18.85 3.92
C GLN A 248 -14.37 -19.04 2.43
N ILE A 249 -13.33 -19.29 1.65
CA ILE A 249 -13.49 -19.96 0.35
C ILE A 249 -12.40 -21.05 0.29
N ALA A 250 -12.86 -22.29 0.49
CA ALA A 250 -12.19 -23.51 0.05
C ALA A 250 -12.25 -23.57 -1.48
N ILE A 251 -11.32 -24.29 -2.11
CA ILE A 251 -11.05 -24.22 -3.55
C ILE A 251 -12.15 -24.92 -4.38
N ASP A 252 -13.23 -25.39 -3.75
CA ASP A 252 -14.01 -26.49 -4.30
C ASP A 252 -15.33 -26.04 -4.98
N ASP A 253 -15.64 -24.75 -4.98
CA ASP A 253 -16.90 -24.22 -5.57
C ASP A 253 -16.76 -23.65 -7.00
N TYR A 254 -15.73 -24.07 -7.75
CA TYR A 254 -15.64 -23.78 -9.18
C TYR A 254 -15.35 -25.05 -9.98
N GLY A 255 -16.39 -25.89 -10.10
CA GLY A 255 -16.58 -26.78 -11.25
C GLY A 255 -16.96 -25.98 -12.50
#